data_AF-A0A5A7N758-F1
#
_entry.id   AF-A0A5A7N758-F1
#
_cell.length_a   1.000
_cell.length_b   1.000
_cell.length_c   1.000
_cell.angle_alpha   90.00
_cell.angle_beta   90.00
_cell.angle_gamma   90.00
#
_symmetry.space_group_name_H-M   'P 1'
#
loop_
_entity.id
_entity.type
_entity.pdbx_description
1 polymer ?
#
loop_
_entity_poly.entity_id
_entity_poly.type
_entity_poly.pdbx_seq_one_letter_code
_entity_poly.pdbx_strand_id
1 'polypeptide(L)'
;MTMAFRQQARNWRFLSAGLLLLSLLALFLMIAPGPGVRIELWSFGMAISMMRWAFYIAAFTGVVSILALLIAAAGGHNAISGRLALSILLSGAVVTTLYLLRSDATAAVPIHDVTTDLADPPRFQSLSPRDGSPMIVPDRGRSDLTDLAPETRWLVYHREAYGDLGPLMLDLPLDEVHKLALAAAKDLGGRSPPPKSRIKAFPIATCPKAL
;
A
#
# COMPACT_ATOMS: atom_id res chain seq x y z
N MET A 1 -54.28 -4.74 -14.66
CA MET A 1 -52.83 -4.81 -14.95
C MET A 1 -52.13 -3.54 -14.46
N THR A 2 -52.11 -3.23 -13.15
CA THR A 2 -51.82 -1.82 -12.74
C THR A 2 -51.09 -1.60 -11.41
N MET A 3 -51.14 -2.51 -10.42
CA MET A 3 -50.41 -2.29 -9.14
C MET A 3 -49.12 -3.11 -9.01
N ALA A 4 -49.15 -4.41 -9.31
CA ALA A 4 -47.99 -5.29 -9.16
C ALA A 4 -46.78 -4.85 -10.02
N PHE A 5 -47.02 -4.47 -11.29
CA PHE A 5 -45.96 -3.99 -12.19
C PHE A 5 -45.34 -2.65 -11.72
N ARG A 6 -46.16 -1.72 -11.22
CA ARG A 6 -45.67 -0.46 -10.62
C ARG A 6 -44.84 -0.71 -9.37
N GLN A 7 -45.25 -1.67 -8.55
CA GLN A 7 -44.54 -2.04 -7.32
C GLN A 7 -43.21 -2.73 -7.64
N GLN A 8 -43.18 -3.62 -8.63
CA GLN A 8 -41.96 -4.26 -9.09
C GLN A 8 -40.97 -3.26 -9.70
N ALA A 9 -41.43 -2.37 -10.59
CA ALA A 9 -40.59 -1.29 -11.15
C ALA A 9 -40.06 -0.34 -10.08
N ARG A 10 -40.83 -0.05 -9.02
CA ARG A 10 -40.40 0.76 -7.88
C ARG A 10 -39.28 0.08 -7.08
N ASN A 11 -39.38 -1.24 -6.83
CA ASN A 11 -38.37 -1.99 -6.10
C ASN A 11 -37.02 -2.02 -6.84
N TRP A 12 -37.04 -2.18 -8.16
CA TRP A 12 -35.84 -2.12 -9.01
C TRP A 12 -35.13 -0.75 -8.98
N ARG A 13 -35.90 0.35 -8.89
CA ARG A 13 -35.33 1.71 -8.76
C ARG A 13 -34.67 1.94 -7.41
N PHE A 14 -35.26 1.42 -6.33
CA PHE A 14 -34.65 1.47 -5.00
C PHE A 14 -33.41 0.60 -4.91
N LEU A 15 -33.44 -0.62 -5.46
CA LEU A 15 -32.29 -1.51 -5.50
C LEU A 15 -31.11 -0.87 -6.25
N SER A 16 -31.33 -0.40 -7.47
CA SER A 16 -30.28 0.24 -8.28
C SER A 16 -29.74 1.53 -7.64
N ALA A 17 -30.58 2.31 -6.95
CA ALA A 17 -30.13 3.48 -6.20
C ALA A 17 -29.29 3.08 -4.98
N GLY A 18 -29.70 2.05 -4.24
CA GLY A 18 -28.96 1.53 -3.09
C GLY A 18 -27.58 1.01 -3.49
N LEU A 19 -27.50 0.25 -4.59
CA LEU A 19 -26.23 -0.24 -5.13
C LEU A 19 -25.31 0.91 -5.58
N LEU A 20 -25.87 1.92 -6.24
CA LEU A 20 -25.08 3.10 -6.64
C LEU A 20 -24.54 3.86 -5.41
N LEU A 21 -25.36 4.06 -4.38
CA LEU A 21 -24.93 4.69 -3.13
C LEU A 21 -23.83 3.87 -2.43
N LEU A 22 -23.94 2.55 -2.46
CA LEU A 22 -22.94 1.66 -1.87
C LEU A 22 -21.61 1.70 -2.64
N SER A 23 -21.65 1.78 -3.98
CA SER A 23 -20.46 2.03 -4.80
C SER A 23 -19.81 3.38 -4.48
N LEU A 24 -20.61 4.44 -4.29
CA LEU A 24 -20.12 5.76 -3.91
C LEU A 24 -19.50 5.77 -2.51
N LEU A 25 -20.11 5.05 -1.56
CA LEU A 25 -19.55 4.87 -0.22
C LEU A 25 -18.20 4.15 -0.28
N ALA A 26 -18.09 3.09 -1.09
CA ALA A 26 -16.82 2.39 -1.28
C ALA A 26 -15.75 3.31 -1.87
N LEU A 27 -16.10 4.13 -2.87
CA LEU A 27 -15.20 5.12 -3.45
C LEU A 27 -14.75 6.16 -2.41
N PHE A 28 -15.68 6.64 -1.57
CA PHE A 28 -15.36 7.56 -0.49
C PHE A 28 -14.38 6.94 0.52
N LEU A 29 -14.64 5.70 0.95
CA LEU A 29 -13.77 4.97 1.87
C LEU A 29 -12.39 4.66 1.28
N MET A 30 -12.24 4.63 -0.04
CA MET A 30 -10.95 4.49 -0.72
C MET A 30 -10.15 5.82 -0.71
N ILE A 31 -10.82 6.96 -0.91
CA ILE A 31 -10.15 8.26 -1.12
C ILE A 31 -9.95 9.03 0.20
N ALA A 32 -10.96 9.05 1.07
CA ALA A 32 -10.95 9.83 2.32
C ALA A 32 -9.77 9.53 3.27
N PRO A 33 -9.25 8.29 3.38
CA PRO A 33 -8.15 8.00 4.29
C PRO A 33 -6.87 8.79 3.99
N GLY A 34 -6.57 9.05 2.71
CA GLY A 34 -5.34 9.74 2.29
C GLY A 34 -5.22 11.15 2.86
N PRO A 35 -6.16 12.07 2.56
CA PRO A 35 -6.20 13.38 3.19
C PRO A 35 -6.41 13.31 4.70
N GLY A 36 -7.22 12.35 5.17
CA GLY A 36 -7.56 12.18 6.57
C GLY A 36 -6.34 11.94 7.47
N VAL A 37 -5.41 11.09 7.06
CA VAL A 37 -4.17 10.85 7.82
C VAL A 37 -3.29 12.09 7.84
N ARG A 38 -3.28 12.90 6.76
CA ARG A 38 -2.47 14.13 6.69
C ARG A 38 -2.92 15.22 7.64
N ILE A 39 -4.21 15.28 7.95
CA ILE A 39 -4.78 16.23 8.92
C ILE A 39 -4.97 15.61 10.31
N GLU A 40 -4.35 14.45 10.56
CA GLU A 40 -4.43 13.70 11.82
C GLU A 40 -5.86 13.34 12.27
N LEU A 41 -6.82 13.31 11.34
CA LEU A 41 -8.22 12.98 11.64
C LEU A 41 -8.41 11.48 11.94
N TRP A 42 -7.53 10.64 11.41
CA TRP A 42 -7.58 9.18 11.56
C TRP A 42 -6.18 8.65 11.83
N SER A 43 -6.08 7.60 12.65
CA SER A 43 -4.83 6.84 12.78
C SER A 43 -4.52 6.07 11.49
N PHE A 44 -3.24 5.78 11.25
CA PHE A 44 -2.81 5.02 10.07
C PHE A 44 -3.49 3.64 9.99
N GLY A 45 -3.65 2.94 11.13
CA GLY A 45 -4.35 1.66 11.18
C GLY A 45 -5.84 1.76 10.81
N MET A 46 -6.51 2.85 11.21
CA MET A 46 -7.89 3.12 10.83
C MET A 46 -8.00 3.38 9.32
N ALA A 47 -7.09 4.17 8.77
CA ALA A 47 -7.05 4.47 7.33
C ALA A 47 -6.90 3.21 6.47
N ILE A 48 -5.98 2.31 6.85
CA ILE A 48 -5.82 1.00 6.18
C ILE A 48 -7.08 0.15 6.33
N SER A 49 -7.73 0.18 7.51
CA SER A 49 -8.98 -0.55 7.74
C SER A 49 -10.13 -0.03 6.86
N MET A 50 -10.23 1.28 6.66
CA MET A 50 -11.22 1.90 5.76
C MET A 50 -11.01 1.45 4.32
N MET A 51 -9.76 1.43 3.83
CA MET A 51 -9.43 0.93 2.49
C MET A 51 -9.77 -0.56 2.33
N ARG A 52 -9.57 -1.37 3.38
CA ARG A 52 -9.96 -2.79 3.39
C ARG A 52 -11.48 -2.96 3.27
N TRP A 53 -12.26 -2.18 4.03
CA TRP A 53 -13.71 -2.20 3.91
C TRP A 53 -14.21 -1.66 2.56
N ALA A 54 -13.55 -0.64 2.01
CA ALA A 54 -13.83 -0.14 0.66
C ALA A 54 -13.74 -1.27 -0.38
N PHE A 55 -12.70 -2.10 -0.31
CA PHE A 55 -12.55 -3.26 -1.19
C PHE A 55 -13.71 -4.25 -1.07
N TYR A 56 -14.06 -4.67 0.15
CA TYR A 56 -15.14 -5.65 0.35
C TYR A 56 -16.51 -5.12 -0.07
N ILE A 57 -16.81 -3.86 0.26
CA ILE A 57 -18.05 -3.21 -0.14
C ILE A 57 -18.11 -3.07 -1.67
N ALA A 58 -17.03 -2.63 -2.31
CA ALA A 58 -16.96 -2.51 -3.76
C ALA A 58 -17.13 -3.86 -4.46
N ALA A 59 -16.46 -4.91 -3.99
CA ALA A 59 -16.55 -6.26 -4.53
C ALA A 59 -17.97 -6.82 -4.42
N PHE A 60 -18.58 -6.74 -3.24
CA PHE A 60 -19.97 -7.16 -3.02
C PHE A 60 -20.93 -6.41 -3.94
N THR A 61 -20.82 -5.08 -3.97
CA THR A 61 -21.69 -4.22 -4.79
C THR A 61 -21.51 -4.51 -6.28
N GLY A 62 -20.27 -4.72 -6.74
CA GLY A 62 -19.98 -5.04 -8.13
C GLY A 62 -20.65 -6.34 -8.56
N VAL A 63 -20.51 -7.41 -7.78
CA VAL A 63 -21.14 -8.71 -8.06
C VAL A 63 -22.66 -8.58 -8.09
N VAL A 64 -23.26 -7.93 -7.08
CA VAL A 64 -24.72 -7.77 -7.01
C VAL A 64 -25.23 -6.89 -8.16
N SER A 65 -24.52 -5.83 -8.54
CA SER A 65 -24.90 -4.97 -9.66
C SER A 65 -24.82 -5.70 -11.01
N ILE A 66 -23.83 -6.58 -11.21
CA ILE A 66 -23.75 -7.44 -12.40
C ILE A 66 -24.97 -8.36 -12.46
N LEU A 67 -25.27 -9.08 -11.36
CA LEU A 67 -26.42 -10.00 -11.31
C LEU A 67 -27.74 -9.24 -11.53
N ALA A 68 -27.92 -8.09 -10.89
CA ALA A 68 -29.08 -7.24 -11.06
C ALA A 68 -29.24 -6.76 -12.50
N LEU A 69 -28.15 -6.44 -13.20
CA LEU A 69 -28.17 -5.99 -14.59
C LEU A 69 -28.59 -7.12 -15.52
N LEU A 70 -28.07 -8.34 -15.32
CA LEU A 70 -28.43 -9.52 -16.11
C LEU A 70 -29.93 -9.84 -15.97
N ILE A 71 -30.45 -9.83 -14.75
CA ILE A 71 -31.87 -10.08 -14.49
C ILE A 71 -32.74 -8.96 -15.07
N ALA A 72 -32.35 -7.69 -14.91
CA ALA A 72 -33.07 -6.55 -15.46
C ALA A 72 -33.09 -6.55 -17.00
N ALA A 73 -31.99 -6.96 -17.64
CA ALA A 73 -31.89 -7.09 -19.10
C ALA A 73 -32.82 -8.20 -19.62
N ALA A 74 -32.86 -9.36 -18.96
CA ALA A 74 -33.77 -10.46 -19.30
C ALA A 74 -35.25 -10.09 -19.11
N GLY A 75 -35.55 -9.22 -18.13
CA GLY A 75 -36.92 -8.75 -17.84
C GLY A 75 -37.37 -7.50 -18.59
N GLY A 76 -36.56 -6.94 -19.50
CA GLY A 76 -36.90 -5.73 -20.27
C GLY A 76 -36.91 -4.42 -19.46
N HIS A 77 -36.25 -4.39 -18.30
CA HIS A 77 -36.22 -3.23 -17.40
C HIS A 77 -35.08 -2.25 -17.75
N ASN A 78 -35.14 -1.64 -18.94
CA ASN A 78 -34.09 -0.77 -19.48
C ASN A 78 -33.89 0.55 -18.72
N ALA A 79 -34.85 0.98 -17.90
CA ALA A 79 -34.79 2.27 -17.20
C ALA A 79 -33.75 2.33 -16.06
N ILE A 80 -33.22 1.19 -15.60
CA ILE A 80 -32.25 1.10 -14.49
C ILE A 80 -30.85 0.65 -14.95
N SER A 81 -30.70 0.23 -16.21
CA SER A 81 -29.46 -0.33 -16.75
C SER A 81 -28.29 0.65 -16.62
N GLY A 82 -28.51 1.95 -16.88
CA GLY A 82 -27.48 2.97 -16.75
C GLY A 82 -26.94 3.13 -15.32
N ARG A 83 -27.80 3.05 -14.29
CA ARG A 83 -27.38 3.13 -12.88
C ARG A 83 -26.59 1.91 -12.45
N LEU A 84 -27.03 0.73 -12.88
CA LEU A 84 -26.33 -0.52 -12.60
C LEU A 84 -24.97 -0.56 -13.31
N ALA A 85 -24.91 -0.16 -14.57
CA ALA A 85 -23.65 -0.05 -15.32
C ALA A 85 -22.67 0.93 -14.64
N LEU A 86 -23.15 2.09 -14.18
CA LEU A 86 -22.33 3.04 -13.44
C LEU A 86 -21.84 2.46 -12.10
N SER A 87 -22.70 1.75 -11.37
CA SER A 87 -22.32 1.06 -10.12
C SER A 87 -21.24 0.00 -10.36
N ILE A 88 -21.37 -0.79 -11.43
CA ILE A 88 -20.36 -1.79 -11.84
C ILE A 88 -19.03 -1.09 -12.17
N LEU A 89 -19.06 -0.01 -12.93
CA LEU A 89 -17.86 0.73 -13.32
C LEU A 89 -17.14 1.31 -12.10
N LEU A 90 -17.87 1.95 -11.18
CA LEU A 90 -17.29 2.51 -9.95
C LEU A 90 -16.72 1.43 -9.04
N SER A 91 -17.49 0.37 -8.79
CA SER A 91 -17.04 -0.75 -7.97
C SER A 91 -15.82 -1.46 -8.58
N GLY A 92 -15.83 -1.67 -9.91
CA GLY A 92 -14.71 -2.25 -10.64
C GLY A 92 -13.45 -1.40 -10.56
N ALA A 93 -13.57 -0.07 -10.68
CA ALA A 93 -12.45 0.85 -10.54
C ALA A 93 -11.84 0.82 -9.12
N VAL A 94 -12.67 0.78 -8.07
CA VAL A 94 -12.20 0.67 -6.68
C VAL A 94 -11.49 -0.65 -6.43
N VAL A 95 -12.10 -1.78 -6.82
CA VAL A 95 -11.51 -3.12 -6.65
C VAL A 95 -10.18 -3.22 -7.40
N THR A 96 -10.14 -2.80 -8.66
CA THR A 96 -8.93 -2.87 -9.48
C THR A 96 -7.81 -2.02 -8.89
N THR A 97 -8.11 -0.76 -8.55
CA THR A 97 -7.12 0.15 -7.95
C THR A 97 -6.55 -0.42 -6.65
N LEU A 98 -7.40 -0.87 -5.74
CA LEU A 98 -6.96 -1.41 -4.45
C LEU A 98 -6.22 -2.74 -4.60
N TYR A 99 -6.60 -3.57 -5.57
CA TYR A 99 -5.90 -4.81 -5.88
C TYR A 99 -4.49 -4.54 -6.42
N LEU A 100 -4.36 -3.63 -7.40
CA LEU A 100 -3.07 -3.23 -7.96
C LEU A 100 -2.17 -2.62 -6.89
N LEU A 101 -2.71 -1.69 -6.08
CA LEU A 101 -1.96 -1.08 -4.98
C LEU A 101 -1.45 -2.14 -3.98
N ARG A 102 -2.28 -3.15 -3.67
CA ARG A 102 -1.87 -4.25 -2.80
C ARG A 102 -0.80 -5.12 -3.46
N SER A 103 -0.95 -5.43 -4.75
CA SER A 103 0.03 -6.21 -5.52
C SER A 103 1.41 -5.55 -5.49
N ASP A 104 1.46 -4.25 -5.81
CA ASP A 104 2.69 -3.46 -5.81
C ASP A 104 3.32 -3.42 -4.41
N ALA A 105 2.51 -3.19 -3.37
CA ALA A 105 2.97 -3.17 -1.99
C ALA A 105 3.56 -4.52 -1.54
N THR A 106 3.00 -5.64 -2.01
CA THR A 106 3.52 -6.99 -1.66
C THR A 106 4.77 -7.38 -2.44
N ALA A 107 4.97 -6.81 -3.63
CA ALA A 107 6.16 -7.05 -4.46
C ALA A 107 7.39 -6.33 -3.89
N ALA A 108 7.23 -5.16 -3.28
CA ALA A 108 8.32 -4.41 -2.66
C ALA A 108 8.90 -5.12 -1.43
N VAL A 109 10.23 -5.23 -1.34
CA VAL A 109 10.94 -5.73 -0.14
C VAL A 109 10.57 -4.85 1.06
N PRO A 110 10.20 -5.43 2.23
CA PRO A 110 9.84 -4.65 3.42
C PRO A 110 11.02 -3.82 3.96
N ILE A 111 11.12 -2.56 3.54
CA ILE A 111 12.00 -1.54 4.13
C ILE A 111 11.11 -0.61 4.96
N HIS A 112 10.88 -0.94 6.23
CA HIS A 112 9.95 -0.17 7.07
C HIS A 112 10.65 0.67 8.15
N ASP A 113 11.98 0.59 8.25
CA ASP A 113 12.77 1.24 9.30
C ASP A 113 13.86 2.19 8.77
N VAL A 114 13.48 3.14 7.91
CA VAL A 114 14.32 4.34 7.66
C VAL A 114 13.68 5.51 8.40
N THR A 115 14.24 5.89 9.55
CA THR A 115 13.80 7.13 10.19
C THR A 115 14.15 8.33 9.31
N THR A 116 13.28 9.32 9.31
CA THR A 116 13.59 10.67 8.81
C THR A 116 13.84 11.66 9.95
N ASP A 117 13.84 11.20 11.21
CA ASP A 117 14.23 12.03 12.35
C ASP A 117 15.75 12.25 12.37
N LEU A 118 16.14 13.50 12.13
CA LEU A 118 17.54 13.94 12.13
C LEU A 118 18.02 14.40 13.52
N ALA A 119 17.10 14.71 14.43
CA ALA A 119 17.42 15.17 15.78
C ALA A 119 17.75 14.00 16.71
N ASP A 120 17.04 12.87 16.57
CA ASP A 120 17.32 11.63 17.30
C ASP A 120 17.32 10.40 16.35
N PRO A 121 18.39 10.23 15.55
CA PRO A 121 18.47 9.07 14.68
C PRO A 121 18.64 7.79 15.53
N PRO A 122 17.93 6.69 15.19
CA PRO A 122 18.02 5.44 15.90
C PRO A 122 19.47 4.98 15.89
N ARG A 123 19.95 4.60 17.06
CA ARG A 123 21.25 3.95 17.17
C ARG A 123 21.16 2.63 16.42
N PHE A 124 22.17 2.32 15.60
CA PHE A 124 22.30 1.02 14.96
C PHE A 124 22.35 -0.06 16.04
N GLN A 125 21.20 -0.66 16.33
CA GLN A 125 21.07 -1.84 17.16
C GLN A 125 20.78 -3.01 16.22
N SER A 126 21.15 -4.23 16.62
CA SER A 126 20.69 -5.43 15.92
C SER A 126 19.18 -5.33 15.76
N LEU A 127 18.67 -5.45 14.52
CA LEU A 127 17.27 -5.29 14.16
C LEU A 127 16.41 -6.23 15.02
N SER A 128 15.94 -5.72 16.16
CA SER A 128 14.85 -6.34 16.90
C SER A 128 13.56 -5.86 16.25
N PRO A 129 12.55 -6.73 16.07
CA PRO A 129 11.20 -6.28 15.78
C PRO A 129 10.81 -5.16 16.74
N ARG A 130 10.16 -4.11 16.24
CA ARG A 130 9.68 -2.99 17.06
C ARG A 130 8.93 -3.56 18.27
N ASP A 131 9.28 -3.13 19.48
CA ASP A 131 8.69 -3.61 20.71
C ASP A 131 7.16 -3.67 20.61
N GLY A 132 6.60 -4.89 20.73
CA GLY A 132 5.18 -5.17 20.68
C GLY A 132 4.56 -5.39 19.30
N SER A 133 5.32 -5.37 18.19
CA SER A 133 4.82 -5.72 16.86
C SER A 133 5.52 -6.98 16.32
N PRO A 134 4.76 -8.03 15.95
CA PRO A 134 5.36 -9.21 15.33
C PRO A 134 5.98 -8.83 13.98
N MET A 135 7.19 -9.33 13.69
CA MET A 135 7.79 -9.22 12.37
C MET A 135 6.99 -10.09 11.40
N ILE A 136 6.34 -9.47 10.42
CA ILE A 136 5.56 -10.19 9.41
C ILE A 136 6.25 -9.99 8.06
N VAL A 137 6.89 -11.05 7.58
CA VAL A 137 7.51 -11.11 6.26
C VAL A 137 6.83 -12.26 5.53
N PRO A 138 6.02 -12.01 4.48
CA PRO A 138 5.33 -13.08 3.75
C PRO A 138 6.33 -13.92 2.96
N ASP A 139 6.01 -15.18 2.67
CA ASP A 139 6.80 -16.08 1.80
C ASP A 139 6.65 -15.75 0.31
N ARG A 140 5.67 -14.92 -0.06
CA ARG A 140 5.35 -14.54 -1.44
C ARG A 140 5.12 -15.73 -2.37
N GLY A 141 4.62 -16.85 -1.83
CA GLY A 141 4.38 -18.07 -2.60
C GLY A 141 5.66 -18.83 -3.01
N ARG A 142 6.81 -18.50 -2.42
CA ARG A 142 8.05 -19.25 -2.60
C ARG A 142 8.10 -20.45 -1.65
N SER A 143 8.09 -21.65 -2.22
CA SER A 143 8.12 -22.91 -1.46
C SER A 143 9.38 -23.08 -0.62
N ASP A 144 10.51 -22.49 -1.04
CA ASP A 144 11.76 -22.51 -0.29
C ASP A 144 11.75 -21.61 0.96
N LEU A 145 10.73 -20.77 1.11
CA LEU A 145 10.60 -19.80 2.22
C LEU A 145 9.38 -20.07 3.12
N THR A 146 8.49 -20.99 2.74
CA THR A 146 7.22 -21.23 3.45
C THR A 146 7.43 -21.63 4.91
N ASP A 147 8.39 -22.52 5.18
CA ASP A 147 8.68 -23.06 6.51
C ASP A 147 9.71 -22.23 7.31
N LEU A 148 10.17 -21.11 6.76
CA LEU A 148 11.17 -20.26 7.41
C LEU A 148 10.54 -19.23 8.35
N ALA A 149 11.23 -18.94 9.45
CA ALA A 149 10.88 -17.85 10.33
C ALA A 149 10.90 -16.50 9.58
N PRO A 150 10.05 -15.52 9.96
CA PRO A 150 9.99 -14.20 9.29
C PRO A 150 11.34 -13.51 9.17
N GLU A 151 12.20 -13.64 10.18
CA GLU A 151 13.54 -13.06 10.24
C GLU A 151 14.46 -13.68 9.17
N THR A 152 14.38 -15.01 9.00
CA THR A 152 15.16 -15.73 7.99
C THR A 152 14.68 -15.36 6.59
N ARG A 153 13.36 -15.28 6.37
CA ARG A 153 12.82 -14.81 5.07
C ARG A 153 13.28 -13.40 4.73
N TRP A 154 13.29 -12.51 5.72
CA TRP A 154 13.77 -11.15 5.56
C TRP A 154 15.22 -11.12 5.08
N LEU A 155 16.11 -11.91 5.70
CA LEU A 155 17.52 -12.01 5.32
C LEU A 155 17.70 -12.49 3.87
N VAL A 156 16.91 -13.48 3.43
CA VAL A 156 16.95 -13.96 2.05
C VAL A 156 16.57 -12.84 1.09
N TYR A 157 15.43 -12.17 1.31
CA TYR A 157 15.01 -11.06 0.44
C TYR A 157 16.01 -9.90 0.43
N HIS A 158 16.62 -9.59 1.58
CA HIS A 158 17.61 -8.50 1.66
C HIS A 158 18.90 -8.86 0.93
N ARG A 159 19.38 -10.11 1.06
CA ARG A 159 20.57 -10.55 0.33
C ARG A 159 20.34 -10.60 -1.17
N GLU A 160 19.16 -11.01 -1.62
CA GLU A 160 18.82 -11.02 -3.05
C GLU A 160 18.70 -9.61 -3.65
N ALA A 161 18.09 -8.68 -2.91
CA ALA A 161 17.85 -7.31 -3.40
C ALA A 161 19.03 -6.35 -3.20
N TYR A 162 19.87 -6.60 -2.19
CA TYR A 162 20.90 -5.67 -1.71
C TYR A 162 22.25 -6.35 -1.44
N GLY A 163 22.46 -7.58 -1.91
CA GLY A 163 23.69 -8.34 -1.63
C GLY A 163 24.96 -7.71 -2.22
N ASP A 164 24.79 -6.79 -3.18
CA ASP A 164 25.85 -5.99 -3.78
C ASP A 164 26.17 -4.70 -2.97
N LEU A 165 25.33 -4.34 -1.99
CA LEU A 165 25.61 -3.22 -1.10
C LEU A 165 26.72 -3.60 -0.12
N GLY A 166 27.93 -3.10 -0.41
CA GLY A 166 29.08 -3.17 0.49
C GLY A 166 29.41 -1.81 1.11
N PRO A 167 29.94 -1.77 2.34
CA PRO A 167 30.52 -0.54 2.87
C PRO A 167 31.76 -0.16 2.06
N LEU A 168 31.85 1.10 1.64
CA LEU A 168 33.08 1.67 1.10
C LEU A 168 33.88 2.30 2.24
N MET A 169 35.02 1.70 2.56
CA MET A 169 35.93 2.20 3.59
C MET A 169 36.93 3.16 2.95
N LEU A 170 36.85 4.45 3.29
CA LEU A 170 37.78 5.47 2.83
C LEU A 170 38.61 5.98 4.01
N ASP A 171 39.93 5.92 3.87
CA ASP A 171 40.88 6.49 4.85
C ASP A 171 41.10 7.98 4.56
N LEU A 172 40.00 8.73 4.61
CA LEU A 172 39.97 10.17 4.34
C LEU A 172 39.21 10.89 5.47
N PRO A 173 39.56 12.16 5.76
CA PRO A 173 38.76 12.98 6.67
C PRO A 173 37.31 13.09 6.19
N LEU A 174 36.37 13.15 7.14
CA LEU A 174 34.92 13.21 6.87
C LEU A 174 34.55 14.31 5.86
N ASP A 175 35.16 15.49 5.99
CA ASP A 175 34.88 16.62 5.10
C ASP A 175 35.27 16.35 3.65
N GLU A 176 36.33 15.57 3.41
CA GLU A 176 36.76 15.17 2.08
C GLU A 176 35.85 14.07 1.51
N VAL A 177 35.51 13.07 2.34
CA VAL A 177 34.55 12.01 1.96
C VAL A 177 33.20 12.62 1.58
N HIS A 178 32.73 13.63 2.33
CA HIS A 178 31.48 14.33 2.03
C HIS A 178 31.54 15.02 0.67
N LYS A 179 32.62 15.77 0.38
CA LYS A 179 32.80 16.44 -0.91
C LYS A 179 32.82 15.44 -2.07
N LEU A 180 33.54 14.34 -1.93
CA LEU A 180 33.61 13.26 -2.92
C LEU A 180 32.25 12.61 -3.15
N ALA A 181 31.50 12.34 -2.08
CA ALA A 181 30.16 11.77 -2.17
C ALA A 181 29.18 12.69 -2.92
N LEU A 182 29.23 14.01 -2.66
CA LEU A 182 28.42 14.99 -3.39
C LEU A 182 28.80 15.08 -4.87
N ALA A 183 30.09 15.04 -5.18
CA ALA A 183 30.57 15.03 -6.57
C ALA A 183 30.08 13.77 -7.31
N ALA A 184 30.27 12.59 -6.70
CA ALA A 184 29.80 11.33 -7.27
C ALA A 184 28.28 11.29 -7.46
N ALA A 185 27.50 11.79 -6.50
CA ALA A 185 26.05 11.86 -6.60
C ALA A 185 25.60 12.77 -7.77
N LYS A 186 26.30 13.88 -8.00
CA LYS A 186 26.02 14.79 -9.12
C LYS A 186 26.36 14.15 -10.47
N ASP A 187 27.49 13.45 -10.56
CA ASP A 187 27.94 12.78 -11.78
C ASP A 187 27.02 11.61 -12.17
N LEU A 188 26.43 10.94 -11.18
CA LEU A 188 25.41 9.89 -11.37
C LEU A 188 24.01 10.43 -11.72
N GLY A 189 23.85 11.75 -11.90
CA GLY A 189 22.57 12.39 -12.23
C GLY A 189 21.61 12.53 -11.04
N GLY A 190 22.08 12.30 -9.82
CA GLY A 190 21.32 12.50 -8.59
C GLY A 190 21.05 13.98 -8.31
N ARG A 191 19.84 14.29 -7.83
CA ARG A 191 19.51 15.65 -7.36
C ARG A 191 20.25 15.89 -6.04
N SER A 192 21.08 16.94 -5.96
CA SER A 192 21.80 17.31 -4.73
C SER A 192 20.84 17.34 -3.54
N PRO A 193 21.12 16.62 -2.44
CA PRO A 193 20.32 16.73 -1.25
C PRO A 193 20.42 18.17 -0.70
N PRO A 194 19.39 18.68 0.00
CA PRO A 194 19.38 20.04 0.51
C PRO A 194 20.58 20.28 1.44
N PRO A 195 21.08 21.54 1.56
CA PRO A 195 22.32 21.90 2.26
C PRO A 195 22.35 21.59 3.77
N LYS A 196 21.27 21.03 4.34
CA LYS A 196 21.19 20.55 5.72
C LYS A 196 21.37 19.03 5.86
N SER A 197 21.63 18.30 4.78
CA SER A 197 21.92 16.86 4.83
C SER A 197 23.34 16.62 5.38
N ARG A 198 23.43 16.32 6.67
CA ARG A 198 24.70 15.95 7.31
C ARG A 198 24.98 14.48 6.99
N ILE A 199 25.91 14.21 6.06
CA ILE A 199 26.45 12.85 5.86
C ILE A 199 27.20 12.47 7.14
N LYS A 200 26.72 11.44 7.84
CA LYS A 200 27.40 10.91 9.04
C LYS A 200 28.39 9.84 8.59
N ALA A 201 29.68 10.11 8.76
CA ALA A 201 30.67 9.04 8.87
C ALA A 201 30.75 8.61 10.32
N PHE A 202 30.71 7.30 10.55
CA PHE A 202 30.96 6.73 11.87
C PHE A 202 32.44 6.34 11.94
N PRO A 203 33.15 6.69 13.03
CA PRO A 203 34.46 6.10 13.29
C PRO A 203 34.28 4.59 13.43
N ILE A 204 35.24 3.83 12.89
CA ILE A 204 35.25 2.36 12.91
C ILE A 204 35.36 1.90 14.36
N ALA A 205 34.23 1.75 15.05
CA ALA A 205 34.15 0.84 16.17
C ALA A 205 34.16 -0.56 15.58
N THR A 206 35.17 -1.34 15.96
CA THR A 206 35.39 -2.73 15.56
C THR A 206 34.09 -3.54 15.67
N CYS A 207 33.43 -3.77 14.54
CA CYS A 207 32.30 -4.69 14.46
C CYS A 207 32.89 -6.11 14.58
N PRO A 208 32.56 -6.89 15.62
CA PRO A 208 33.00 -8.28 15.68
C PRO A 208 32.36 -9.02 14.51
N LYS A 209 33.17 -9.74 13.73
CA LYS A 209 32.71 -10.59 12.62
C LYS A 209 31.60 -11.51 13.13
N ALA A 210 30.36 -11.24 12.76
CA ALA A 210 29.26 -12.17 12.91
C ALA A 210 29.25 -13.09 11.69
N LEU A 211 29.45 -14.38 11.96
CA LEU A 211 29.27 -15.51 11.05
C LEU A 211 27.82 -15.61 10.56
#